data_AF-A0A2V8KCU7-F1
#
_entry.id   AF-A0A2V8KCU7-F1
#
_cell.length_a   1.000
_cell.length_b   1.000
_cell.length_c   1.000
_cell.angle_alpha   90.00
_cell.angle_beta   90.00
_cell.angle_gamma   90.00
#
_symmetry.space_group_name_H-M   'P 1'
#
loop_
_entity.id
_entity.type
_entity.pdbx_description
1 polymer ?
#
loop_
_entity_poly.entity_id
_entity_poly.type
_entity_poly.pdbx_seq_one_letter_code
_entity_poly.pdbx_strand_id
1 'polypeptide(L)'
;MEKRPYCMMVSASSLAAIFEDKAISAEAVRPLLESTPFILVYGITPTGRESRAVTDLTDGLISAVISFDRSEHPFQVSRTAPQITAEFSGLTFGPSNAEIDFGLAVKQPTANLLELVSINNLPTFAFFKRRNSSVFLLACRDIADPAASSDGFLLDSARKYFSRVVPTLMFLRYVYGNQNWHNPRRTANLIIDDPLLRRSYGFLNYSRLVNEMDRCDLAITVGFIPSNHRRTYHSTARLIKEHSNKFQICVHGSDHTKGEFATTNVEELNTRIRCATQRMRSHERRTGVPYAQVMVFPQGKFSSVSLSLLKSHNYLAALNSTITPEDLGSLHGLTLGDLLSPAVCRYSSFPLFARRYPKGLANIAFDLFLSKPALFAEHHDYFKDGYDKIREFAIQVNSLSERLQWTGLEELIERTYLQRRVSADTVACRIFGNRHVIDNPEPTAQRFIILKTHSRTLR
;
A
#
# COMPACT_ATOMS: atom_id res chain seq x y z
N MET A 1 -20.95 -22.79 -13.70
CA MET A 1 -19.68 -22.04 -13.73
C MET A 1 -20.01 -20.60 -14.07
N GLU A 2 -19.84 -19.64 -13.15
CA GLU A 2 -19.86 -18.23 -13.52
C GLU A 2 -18.75 -17.99 -14.56
N LYS A 3 -19.09 -17.41 -15.71
CA LYS A 3 -18.07 -17.00 -16.69
C LYS A 3 -17.19 -15.95 -16.02
N ARG A 4 -15.88 -16.19 -15.99
CA ARG A 4 -14.92 -15.18 -15.52
C ARG A 4 -15.05 -13.94 -16.42
N PRO A 5 -15.14 -12.73 -15.85
CA PRO A 5 -15.04 -11.53 -16.66
C PRO A 5 -13.68 -11.56 -17.37
N TYR A 6 -13.67 -11.18 -18.63
CA TYR A 6 -12.43 -10.98 -19.39
C TYR A 6 -12.36 -9.52 -19.81
N CYS A 7 -11.13 -9.04 -19.94
CA CYS A 7 -10.85 -7.69 -20.42
C CYS A 7 -9.75 -7.71 -21.46
N MET A 8 -9.71 -6.67 -22.28
CA MET A 8 -8.59 -6.38 -23.18
C MET A 8 -7.88 -5.12 -22.70
N MET A 9 -6.55 -5.19 -22.60
CA MET A 9 -5.70 -4.03 -22.43
C MET A 9 -4.91 -3.85 -23.73
N VAL A 10 -4.97 -2.66 -24.33
CA VAL A 10 -4.31 -2.37 -25.61
C VAL A 10 -3.65 -1.01 -25.56
N SER A 11 -2.42 -0.90 -26.09
CA SER A 11 -1.79 0.41 -26.22
C SER A 11 -2.43 1.19 -27.36
N ALA A 12 -2.53 2.52 -27.23
CA ALA A 12 -3.03 3.38 -28.30
C ALA A 12 -2.18 3.25 -29.57
N SER A 13 -0.88 2.98 -29.43
CA SER A 13 0.03 2.71 -30.55
C SER A 13 -0.34 1.43 -31.31
N SER A 14 -0.70 0.36 -30.60
CA SER A 14 -1.16 -0.88 -31.22
C SER A 14 -2.54 -0.72 -31.85
N LEU A 15 -3.44 0.02 -31.18
CA LEU A 15 -4.75 0.35 -31.72
C LEU A 15 -4.66 1.17 -33.01
N ALA A 16 -3.75 2.14 -33.05
CA ALA A 16 -3.48 2.93 -34.25
C ALA A 16 -2.96 2.06 -35.39
N ALA A 17 -1.99 1.18 -35.11
CA ALA A 17 -1.47 0.24 -36.10
C ALA A 17 -2.58 -0.66 -36.66
N ILE A 18 -3.51 -1.14 -35.81
CA ILE A 18 -4.65 -1.95 -36.24
C ILE A 18 -5.61 -1.16 -37.16
N PHE A 19 -5.89 0.10 -36.86
CA PHE A 19 -6.79 0.91 -37.71
C PHE A 19 -6.15 1.36 -39.02
N GLU A 20 -4.83 1.47 -39.08
CA GLU A 20 -4.08 1.86 -40.29
C GLU A 20 -3.75 0.67 -41.21
N ASP A 21 -3.81 -0.57 -40.70
CA ASP A 21 -3.47 -1.77 -41.46
C ASP A 21 -4.56 -2.11 -42.49
N LYS A 22 -4.21 -1.99 -43.77
CA LYS A 22 -5.10 -2.31 -44.90
C LYS A 22 -5.48 -3.79 -44.98
N ALA A 23 -4.71 -4.68 -44.37
CA ALA A 23 -5.03 -6.10 -44.31
C ALA A 23 -6.13 -6.41 -43.27
N ILE A 24 -6.36 -5.50 -42.32
CA ILE A 24 -7.37 -5.64 -41.28
C ILE A 24 -8.58 -4.77 -41.65
N SER A 25 -9.68 -5.39 -42.06
CA SER A 25 -10.91 -4.64 -42.31
C SER A 25 -11.39 -3.95 -41.04
N ALA A 26 -11.72 -2.66 -41.12
CA ALA A 26 -12.35 -1.91 -40.03
C ALA A 26 -13.65 -2.58 -39.53
N GLU A 27 -14.32 -3.33 -40.40
CA GLU A 27 -15.52 -4.13 -40.09
C GLU A 27 -15.20 -5.35 -39.22
N ALA A 28 -13.94 -5.80 -39.15
CA ALA A 28 -13.51 -6.89 -38.28
C ALA A 28 -13.10 -6.41 -36.88
N VAL A 29 -12.54 -5.19 -36.77
CA VAL A 29 -12.04 -4.65 -35.49
C VAL A 29 -13.18 -4.12 -34.61
N ARG A 30 -14.15 -3.41 -35.20
CA ARG A 30 -15.27 -2.84 -34.44
C ARG A 30 -16.07 -3.89 -33.67
N PRO A 31 -16.48 -5.04 -34.26
CA PRO A 31 -17.18 -6.10 -33.53
C PRO A 31 -16.35 -6.71 -32.39
N LEU A 32 -15.02 -6.83 -32.55
CA LEU A 32 -14.15 -7.33 -31.48
C LEU A 32 -14.16 -6.39 -30.27
N LEU A 33 -14.03 -5.08 -30.51
CA LEU A 33 -14.09 -4.08 -29.46
C LEU A 33 -15.49 -4.02 -28.81
N GLU A 34 -16.55 -4.18 -29.59
CA GLU A 34 -17.94 -4.16 -29.12
C GLU A 34 -18.39 -5.46 -28.41
N SER A 35 -17.70 -6.58 -28.67
CA SER A 35 -17.94 -7.86 -27.99
C SER A 35 -17.06 -8.06 -26.76
N THR A 36 -16.11 -7.16 -26.51
CA THR A 36 -15.24 -7.21 -25.32
C THR A 36 -15.86 -6.39 -24.17
N PRO A 37 -16.27 -7.03 -23.05
CA PRO A 37 -17.01 -6.33 -21.99
C PRO A 37 -16.24 -5.18 -21.34
N PHE A 38 -14.91 -5.30 -21.23
CA PHE A 38 -14.05 -4.31 -20.59
C PHE A 38 -12.79 -4.07 -21.42
N ILE A 39 -12.54 -2.81 -21.76
CA ILE A 39 -11.37 -2.40 -22.54
C ILE A 39 -10.64 -1.29 -21.78
N LEU A 40 -9.32 -1.41 -21.65
CA LEU A 40 -8.45 -0.32 -21.26
C LEU A 40 -7.53 0.03 -22.42
N VAL A 41 -7.61 1.27 -22.87
CA VAL A 41 -6.66 1.86 -23.81
C VAL A 41 -5.69 2.73 -23.02
N TYR A 42 -4.40 2.40 -23.09
CA TYR A 42 -3.33 3.12 -22.39
C TYR A 42 -2.28 3.60 -23.39
N GLY A 43 -1.29 4.39 -22.96
CA GLY A 43 -0.28 4.90 -23.89
C GLY A 43 -0.84 5.96 -24.84
N ILE A 44 -1.90 6.66 -24.44
CA ILE A 44 -2.55 7.69 -25.25
C ILE A 44 -1.71 8.96 -25.15
N THR A 45 -1.00 9.32 -26.22
CA THR A 45 -0.17 10.53 -26.28
C THR A 45 -0.69 11.51 -27.36
N PRO A 46 -0.23 12.78 -27.33
CA PRO A 46 -0.56 13.80 -28.34
C PRO A 46 -0.08 13.49 -29.77
N THR A 47 0.60 12.36 -30.01
CA THR A 47 1.03 12.00 -31.37
C THR A 47 -0.16 11.77 -32.30
N GLY A 48 0.00 12.16 -33.57
CA GLY A 48 -1.11 12.19 -34.52
C GLY A 48 -1.83 10.85 -34.73
N ARG A 49 -1.13 9.72 -34.70
CA ARG A 49 -1.74 8.39 -34.92
C ARG A 49 -2.48 7.87 -33.68
N GLU A 50 -1.92 8.05 -32.49
CA GLU A 50 -2.52 7.58 -31.23
C GLU A 50 -3.74 8.43 -30.88
N SER A 51 -3.64 9.75 -31.04
CA SER A 51 -4.77 10.66 -30.86
C SER A 51 -5.90 10.35 -31.85
N ARG A 52 -5.59 10.09 -33.14
CA ARG A 52 -6.61 9.70 -34.14
C ARG A 52 -7.28 8.38 -33.79
N ALA A 53 -6.51 7.37 -33.38
CA ALA A 53 -7.07 6.08 -32.99
C ALA A 53 -8.07 6.21 -31.82
N VAL A 54 -7.79 7.09 -30.85
CA VAL A 54 -8.72 7.37 -29.75
C VAL A 54 -9.94 8.14 -30.23
N THR A 55 -9.78 9.13 -31.12
CA THR A 55 -10.91 9.82 -31.75
C THR A 55 -11.82 8.84 -32.49
N ASP A 56 -11.27 7.93 -33.29
CA ASP A 56 -12.02 6.94 -34.04
C ASP A 56 -12.70 5.91 -33.13
N LEU A 57 -12.00 5.43 -32.09
CA LEU A 57 -12.55 4.52 -31.08
C LEU A 57 -13.75 5.12 -30.36
N THR A 58 -13.70 6.43 -30.11
CA THR A 58 -14.69 7.16 -29.31
C THR A 58 -15.75 7.85 -30.17
N ASP A 59 -15.78 7.54 -31.48
CA ASP A 59 -16.69 8.15 -32.47
C ASP A 59 -16.68 9.70 -32.39
N GLY A 60 -15.50 10.28 -32.13
CA GLY A 60 -15.28 11.72 -32.04
C GLY A 60 -15.58 12.38 -30.69
N LEU A 61 -15.96 11.61 -29.65
CA LEU A 61 -16.16 12.14 -28.30
C LEU A 61 -14.88 12.77 -27.74
N ILE A 62 -13.74 12.09 -27.93
CA ILE A 62 -12.41 12.65 -27.67
C ILE A 62 -11.87 13.24 -28.96
N SER A 63 -11.78 14.57 -29.03
CA SER A 63 -11.37 15.29 -30.24
C SER A 63 -9.85 15.40 -30.40
N ALA A 64 -9.11 15.40 -29.29
CA ALA A 64 -7.66 15.51 -29.29
C ALA A 64 -7.06 15.04 -27.95
N VAL A 65 -5.75 14.84 -27.94
CA VAL A 65 -4.95 14.61 -26.73
C VAL A 65 -4.01 15.81 -26.55
N ILE A 66 -3.97 16.37 -25.34
CA ILE A 66 -3.35 17.66 -25.03
C ILE A 66 -2.14 17.45 -24.11
N SER A 67 -1.01 18.04 -24.49
CA SER A 67 0.14 18.20 -23.59
C SER A 67 -0.13 19.31 -22.58
N PHE A 68 0.28 19.09 -21.33
CA PHE A 68 0.30 20.17 -20.35
C PHE A 68 1.58 21.02 -20.51
N ASP A 69 1.50 22.28 -20.10
CA ASP A 69 2.69 23.08 -19.89
C ASP A 69 3.52 22.53 -18.72
N ARG A 70 4.69 23.12 -18.47
CA ARG A 70 5.55 22.72 -17.33
C ARG A 70 5.05 23.28 -15.99
N SER A 71 3.83 23.81 -15.93
CA SER A 71 3.22 24.28 -14.69
C SER A 71 2.86 23.10 -13.79
N GLU A 72 2.87 23.33 -12.48
CA GLU A 72 2.51 22.31 -11.49
C GLU A 72 1.00 22.12 -11.40
N HIS A 73 0.47 21.14 -12.13
CA HIS A 73 -0.95 20.78 -12.07
C HIS A 73 -1.18 19.59 -11.13
N PRO A 74 -2.18 19.62 -10.22
CA PRO A 74 -2.50 18.45 -9.41
C PRO A 74 -3.35 17.43 -10.18
N PHE A 75 -3.28 16.17 -9.77
CA PHE A 75 -4.32 15.19 -10.04
C PHE A 75 -5.56 15.52 -9.21
N GLN A 76 -6.74 15.46 -9.84
CA GLN A 76 -8.04 15.54 -9.19
C GLN A 76 -8.78 14.22 -9.43
N VAL A 77 -9.02 13.45 -8.37
CA VAL A 77 -9.70 12.17 -8.46
C VAL A 77 -11.18 12.36 -8.13
N SER A 78 -12.06 11.92 -9.02
CA SER A 78 -13.48 12.14 -8.91
C SER A 78 -14.14 11.35 -7.76
N ARG A 79 -15.19 11.96 -7.18
CA ARG A 79 -16.11 11.31 -6.21
C ARG A 79 -17.29 10.62 -6.87
N THR A 80 -17.47 10.73 -8.19
CA THR A 80 -18.68 10.24 -8.88
C THR A 80 -18.69 8.73 -9.10
N ALA A 81 -17.53 8.07 -8.99
CA ALA A 81 -17.40 6.63 -9.18
C ALA A 81 -16.49 5.98 -8.11
N PRO A 82 -16.84 6.06 -6.81
CA PRO A 82 -16.02 5.53 -5.71
C PRO A 82 -15.80 4.00 -5.79
N GLN A 83 -16.69 3.28 -6.49
CA GLN A 83 -16.52 1.86 -6.80
C GLN A 83 -15.33 1.57 -7.74
N ILE A 84 -14.82 2.59 -8.46
CA ILE A 84 -13.62 2.53 -9.30
C ILE A 84 -12.45 3.24 -8.62
N THR A 85 -12.66 4.47 -8.13
CA THR A 85 -11.58 5.31 -7.58
C THR A 85 -11.17 4.94 -6.15
N ALA A 86 -12.04 4.22 -5.43
CA ALA A 86 -11.76 3.61 -4.13
C ALA A 86 -11.11 4.57 -3.13
N GLU A 87 -9.98 4.20 -2.51
CA GLU A 87 -9.31 5.01 -1.48
C GLU A 87 -8.77 6.36 -2.00
N PHE A 88 -8.74 6.58 -3.32
CA PHE A 88 -8.39 7.86 -3.91
C PHE A 88 -9.59 8.78 -4.17
N SER A 89 -10.82 8.29 -3.99
CA SER A 89 -12.04 9.04 -4.31
C SER A 89 -12.07 10.42 -3.66
N GLY A 90 -12.13 11.47 -4.47
CA GLY A 90 -12.20 12.86 -4.00
C GLY A 90 -10.89 13.47 -3.51
N LEU A 91 -9.75 12.81 -3.71
CA LEU A 91 -8.43 13.36 -3.39
C LEU A 91 -7.92 14.29 -4.49
N THR A 92 -7.26 15.36 -4.06
CA THR A 92 -6.46 16.24 -4.92
C THR A 92 -5.02 16.24 -4.41
N PHE A 93 -4.05 15.92 -5.27
CA PHE A 93 -2.64 15.84 -4.90
C PHE A 93 -1.75 15.97 -6.15
N GLY A 94 -0.47 16.31 -5.98
CA GLY A 94 0.40 16.53 -7.11
C GLY A 94 1.78 17.06 -6.71
N PRO A 95 2.51 17.67 -7.67
CA PRO A 95 2.11 17.86 -9.07
C PRO A 95 2.15 16.57 -9.89
N SER A 96 1.42 16.57 -11.01
CA SER A 96 1.54 15.62 -12.11
C SER A 96 2.89 15.78 -12.82
N ASN A 97 3.17 14.89 -13.77
CA ASN A 97 4.37 14.96 -14.60
C ASN A 97 3.98 15.25 -16.05
N ALA A 98 4.12 16.51 -16.46
CA ALA A 98 3.79 16.99 -17.80
C ALA A 98 4.54 16.27 -18.95
N GLU A 99 5.62 15.54 -18.67
CA GLU A 99 6.29 14.73 -19.68
C GLU A 99 5.53 13.44 -20.00
N ILE A 100 4.84 12.86 -19.02
CA ILE A 100 4.19 11.55 -19.17
C ILE A 100 2.67 11.61 -19.05
N ASP A 101 2.12 12.67 -18.48
CA ASP A 101 0.69 12.84 -18.23
C ASP A 101 0.08 13.79 -19.26
N PHE A 102 -1.08 13.41 -19.81
CA PHE A 102 -1.77 14.14 -20.86
C PHE A 102 -3.25 14.32 -20.54
N GLY A 103 -3.89 15.28 -21.21
CA GLY A 103 -5.33 15.54 -21.11
C GLY A 103 -6.08 15.07 -22.34
N LEU A 104 -7.32 14.60 -22.16
CA LEU A 104 -8.24 14.26 -23.24
C LEU A 104 -9.15 15.46 -23.50
N ALA A 105 -9.09 16.04 -24.69
CA ALA A 105 -10.03 17.10 -25.08
C ALA A 105 -11.38 16.48 -25.44
N VAL A 106 -12.41 16.82 -24.67
CA VAL A 106 -13.78 16.31 -24.85
C VAL A 106 -14.58 17.33 -25.66
N LYS A 107 -15.11 16.95 -26.83
CA LYS A 107 -15.79 17.87 -27.75
C LYS A 107 -17.09 18.44 -27.18
N GLN A 108 -17.87 17.59 -26.50
CA GLN A 108 -19.06 17.95 -25.74
C GLN A 108 -19.13 17.03 -24.52
N PRO A 109 -19.21 17.57 -23.29
CA PRO A 109 -19.44 16.76 -22.11
C PRO A 109 -20.74 15.97 -22.30
N THR A 110 -20.65 14.64 -22.33
CA THR A 110 -21.81 13.78 -22.40
C THR A 110 -22.04 13.15 -21.04
N ALA A 111 -23.31 12.91 -20.67
CA ALA A 111 -23.64 12.17 -19.44
C ALA A 111 -23.06 10.75 -19.39
N ASN A 112 -22.55 10.25 -20.53
CA ASN A 112 -22.01 8.91 -20.68
C ASN A 112 -20.50 8.82 -20.42
N LEU A 113 -19.79 9.95 -20.30
CA LEU A 113 -18.36 10.00 -19.97
C LEU A 113 -18.18 10.35 -18.49
N LEU A 114 -17.57 9.45 -17.73
CA LEU A 114 -17.11 9.71 -16.38
C LEU A 114 -15.63 10.08 -16.41
N GLU A 115 -15.33 11.29 -15.95
CA GLU A 115 -13.97 11.73 -15.66
C GLU A 115 -13.57 11.14 -14.30
N LEU A 116 -12.68 10.15 -14.31
CA LEU A 116 -12.25 9.46 -13.09
C LEU A 116 -11.08 10.18 -12.45
N VAL A 117 -10.15 10.67 -13.27
CA VAL A 117 -9.01 11.50 -12.87
C VAL A 117 -8.84 12.62 -13.90
N SER A 118 -8.69 13.85 -13.44
CA SER A 118 -8.43 15.01 -14.29
C SER A 118 -7.16 15.76 -13.86
N ILE A 119 -6.51 16.41 -14.80
CA ILE A 119 -5.37 17.31 -14.62
C ILE A 119 -5.68 18.59 -15.40
N ASN A 120 -5.57 19.75 -14.76
CA ASN A 120 -5.90 21.04 -15.38
C ASN A 120 -7.28 21.05 -16.09
N ASN A 121 -8.31 20.51 -15.42
CA ASN A 121 -9.68 20.37 -15.92
C ASN A 121 -9.84 19.52 -17.21
N LEU A 122 -8.83 18.74 -17.59
CA LEU A 122 -8.92 17.76 -18.66
C LEU A 122 -8.85 16.34 -18.09
N PRO A 123 -9.71 15.41 -18.54
CA PRO A 123 -9.62 14.02 -18.14
C PRO A 123 -8.28 13.40 -18.54
N THR A 124 -7.61 12.75 -17.60
CA THR A 124 -6.43 11.91 -17.85
C THR A 124 -6.78 10.43 -17.74
N PHE A 125 -7.75 10.08 -16.89
CA PHE A 125 -8.35 8.76 -16.84
C PHE A 125 -9.87 8.89 -16.92
N ALA A 126 -10.46 8.31 -17.95
CA ALA A 126 -11.89 8.43 -18.23
C ALA A 126 -12.53 7.08 -18.51
N PHE A 127 -13.83 6.98 -18.24
CA PHE A 127 -14.65 5.80 -18.46
C PHE A 127 -15.91 6.18 -19.23
N PHE A 128 -16.29 5.36 -20.21
CA PHE A 128 -17.60 5.48 -20.84
C PHE A 128 -18.13 4.12 -21.28
N LYS A 129 -19.44 4.03 -21.47
CA LYS A 129 -20.08 2.83 -22.04
C LYS A 129 -20.31 3.00 -23.52
N ARG A 130 -19.95 1.98 -24.30
CA ARG A 130 -20.21 1.88 -25.74
C ARG A 130 -20.87 0.54 -26.04
N ARG A 131 -22.16 0.56 -26.33
CA ARG A 131 -22.97 -0.67 -26.54
C ARG A 131 -22.77 -1.64 -25.37
N ASN A 132 -22.16 -2.81 -25.61
CA ASN A 132 -21.91 -3.86 -24.62
C ASN A 132 -20.55 -3.74 -23.92
N SER A 133 -19.75 -2.72 -24.27
CA SER A 133 -18.38 -2.55 -23.78
C SER A 133 -18.26 -1.38 -22.82
N SER A 134 -17.53 -1.60 -21.74
CA SER A 134 -17.03 -0.59 -20.82
C SER A 134 -15.62 -0.20 -21.22
N VAL A 135 -15.44 1.03 -21.71
CA VAL A 135 -14.15 1.50 -22.25
C VAL A 135 -13.52 2.50 -21.29
N PHE A 136 -12.27 2.25 -20.95
CA PHE A 136 -11.42 3.11 -20.14
C PHE A 136 -10.29 3.68 -21.00
N LEU A 137 -10.03 4.97 -20.85
CA LEU A 137 -8.98 5.69 -21.55
C LEU A 137 -8.00 6.25 -20.54
N LEU A 138 -6.71 5.93 -20.70
CA LEU A 138 -5.62 6.42 -19.87
C LEU A 138 -4.63 7.22 -20.72
N ALA A 139 -4.71 8.55 -20.58
CA ALA A 139 -3.83 9.54 -21.19
C ALA A 139 -2.51 9.66 -20.42
N CYS A 140 -1.72 8.61 -20.50
CA CYS A 140 -0.36 8.56 -19.98
C CYS A 140 0.55 7.90 -21.02
N ARG A 141 1.80 8.33 -21.11
CA ARG A 141 2.79 7.83 -22.08
C ARG A 141 2.94 6.31 -22.03
N ASP A 142 3.00 5.74 -20.84
CA ASP A 142 3.22 4.32 -20.60
C ASP A 142 2.67 3.90 -19.24
N ILE A 143 2.46 2.59 -19.07
CA ILE A 143 2.15 2.00 -17.76
C ILE A 143 3.41 1.33 -17.22
N ALA A 144 3.52 1.28 -15.89
CA ALA A 144 4.73 0.77 -15.27
C ALA A 144 4.84 -0.75 -15.40
N ASP A 145 6.02 -1.25 -15.74
CA ASP A 145 6.33 -2.68 -15.72
C ASP A 145 6.64 -3.14 -14.29
N PRO A 146 5.83 -4.04 -13.69
CA PRO A 146 6.08 -4.55 -12.35
C PRO A 146 7.39 -5.34 -12.23
N ALA A 147 7.95 -5.85 -13.33
CA ALA A 147 9.24 -6.54 -13.33
C ALA A 147 10.45 -5.60 -13.41
N ALA A 148 10.23 -4.32 -13.73
CA ALA A 148 11.31 -3.35 -13.83
C ALA A 148 11.96 -3.11 -12.46
N SER A 149 13.26 -2.83 -12.49
CA SER A 149 14.01 -2.40 -11.31
C SER A 149 13.34 -1.18 -10.68
N SER A 150 13.17 -1.24 -9.37
CA SER A 150 12.63 -0.14 -8.60
C SER A 150 13.68 0.96 -8.44
N ASP A 151 13.21 2.20 -8.36
CA ASP A 151 14.00 3.37 -7.97
C ASP A 151 13.77 3.77 -6.50
N GLY A 152 12.99 2.98 -5.75
CA GLY A 152 12.70 3.18 -4.32
C GLY A 152 11.67 4.27 -4.03
N PHE A 153 11.44 5.20 -4.96
CA PHE A 153 10.62 6.39 -4.73
C PHE A 153 9.12 6.09 -4.57
N LEU A 154 8.66 4.91 -4.99
CA LEU A 154 7.26 4.49 -4.77
C LEU A 154 6.93 4.40 -3.27
N LEU A 155 7.94 4.22 -2.42
CA LEU A 155 7.77 4.26 -0.96
C LEU A 155 7.70 5.68 -0.39
N ASP A 156 7.94 6.73 -1.16
CA ASP A 156 7.90 8.12 -0.67
C ASP A 156 6.85 8.96 -1.39
N SER A 157 6.45 8.56 -2.60
CA SER A 157 5.70 9.44 -3.50
C SER A 157 4.76 8.67 -4.42
N ALA A 158 3.50 8.53 -3.99
CA ALA A 158 2.41 8.01 -4.82
C ALA A 158 2.26 8.82 -6.12
N ARG A 159 2.47 10.14 -6.08
CA ARG A 159 2.35 11.03 -7.26
C ARG A 159 3.26 10.61 -8.43
N LYS A 160 4.47 10.12 -8.15
CA LYS A 160 5.46 9.80 -9.19
C LYS A 160 5.02 8.63 -10.08
N TYR A 161 4.28 7.70 -9.50
CA TYR A 161 3.82 6.48 -10.16
C TYR A 161 2.32 6.47 -10.39
N PHE A 162 1.61 7.55 -10.04
CA PHE A 162 0.15 7.54 -9.99
C PHE A 162 -0.46 7.16 -11.34
N SER A 163 -0.19 7.93 -12.40
CA SER A 163 -0.73 7.68 -13.74
C SER A 163 -0.27 6.37 -14.36
N ARG A 164 0.96 5.94 -14.07
CA ARG A 164 1.57 4.71 -14.62
C ARG A 164 1.09 3.43 -13.93
N VAL A 165 0.55 3.51 -12.70
CA VAL A 165 0.18 2.34 -11.89
C VAL A 165 -1.30 2.35 -11.50
N VAL A 166 -1.77 3.43 -10.86
CA VAL A 166 -3.05 3.42 -10.14
C VAL A 166 -4.26 3.26 -11.07
N PRO A 167 -4.40 4.02 -12.18
CA PRO A 167 -5.53 3.84 -13.10
C PRO A 167 -5.64 2.42 -13.67
N THR A 168 -4.52 1.79 -14.00
CA THR A 168 -4.48 0.40 -14.47
C THR A 168 -4.98 -0.56 -13.39
N LEU A 169 -4.56 -0.36 -12.14
CA LEU A 169 -5.05 -1.16 -11.01
C LEU A 169 -6.52 -0.87 -10.68
N MET A 170 -7.00 0.38 -10.83
CA MET A 170 -8.42 0.73 -10.68
C MET A 170 -9.27 -0.03 -11.69
N PHE A 171 -8.83 -0.05 -12.96
CA PHE A 171 -9.44 -0.85 -14.01
C PHE A 171 -9.49 -2.34 -13.65
N LEU A 172 -8.34 -2.95 -13.33
CA LEU A 172 -8.29 -4.37 -13.01
C LEU A 172 -9.17 -4.71 -11.80
N ARG A 173 -9.14 -3.89 -10.75
CA ARG A 173 -9.98 -4.06 -9.55
C ARG A 173 -11.46 -4.00 -9.87
N TYR A 174 -11.87 -3.06 -10.72
CA TYR A 174 -13.26 -2.93 -11.16
C TYR A 174 -13.71 -4.15 -11.98
N VAL A 175 -12.88 -4.66 -12.90
CA VAL A 175 -13.20 -5.80 -13.76
C VAL A 175 -13.34 -7.10 -12.98
N TYR A 176 -12.35 -7.42 -12.14
CA TYR A 176 -12.25 -8.75 -11.52
C TYR A 176 -12.79 -8.81 -10.09
N GLY A 177 -13.02 -7.68 -9.42
CA GLY A 177 -13.54 -7.63 -8.05
C GLY A 177 -12.80 -8.59 -7.11
N ASN A 178 -13.54 -9.48 -6.45
CA ASN A 178 -12.98 -10.46 -5.50
C ASN A 178 -12.14 -11.57 -6.15
N GLN A 179 -12.09 -11.66 -7.49
CA GLN A 179 -11.19 -12.57 -8.22
C GLN A 179 -9.76 -12.01 -8.31
N ASN A 180 -9.56 -10.72 -8.00
CA ASN A 180 -8.23 -10.14 -7.80
C ASN A 180 -7.71 -10.41 -6.39
N TRP A 181 -6.38 -10.39 -6.27
CA TRP A 181 -5.71 -10.36 -5.00
C TRP A 181 -6.06 -9.08 -4.23
N HIS A 182 -6.61 -9.24 -3.04
CA HIS A 182 -6.95 -8.14 -2.13
C HIS A 182 -6.73 -8.58 -0.69
N ASN A 183 -6.44 -7.64 0.21
CA ASN A 183 -6.49 -7.91 1.65
C ASN A 183 -7.96 -7.79 2.10
N PRO A 184 -8.53 -8.80 2.78
CA PRO A 184 -9.90 -8.71 3.29
C PRO A 184 -10.08 -7.64 4.37
N ARG A 185 -8.99 -7.18 4.99
CA ARG A 185 -9.01 -6.15 6.03
C ARG A 185 -8.16 -4.96 5.62
N ARG A 186 -8.69 -3.76 5.87
CA ARG A 186 -7.93 -2.51 5.80
C ARG A 186 -7.59 -2.12 7.21
N THR A 187 -6.31 -2.13 7.55
CA THR A 187 -5.86 -1.94 8.93
C THR A 187 -4.89 -0.79 9.06
N ALA A 188 -4.91 -0.12 10.21
CA ALA A 188 -3.98 0.95 10.55
C ALA A 188 -3.39 0.76 11.95
N ASN A 189 -2.15 1.22 12.14
CA ASN A 189 -1.50 1.31 13.44
C ASN A 189 -0.47 2.45 13.46
N LEU A 190 -0.43 3.23 14.54
CA LEU A 190 0.60 4.24 14.77
C LEU A 190 1.66 3.70 15.73
N ILE A 191 2.91 3.69 15.28
CA ILE A 191 4.06 3.31 16.10
C ILE A 191 4.72 4.57 16.64
N ILE A 192 4.88 4.66 17.97
CA ILE A 192 5.63 5.72 18.65
C ILE A 192 6.96 5.14 19.13
N ASP A 193 8.07 5.57 18.53
CA ASP A 193 9.41 5.08 18.82
C ASP A 193 10.03 5.77 20.03
N ASP A 194 10.77 4.98 20.80
CA ASP A 194 11.60 5.36 21.95
C ASP A 194 10.96 5.63 23.32
N PRO A 195 9.65 5.87 23.51
CA PRO A 195 9.22 6.40 24.78
C PRO A 195 9.35 5.36 25.89
N LEU A 196 9.91 5.80 27.02
CA LEU A 196 9.85 5.00 28.25
C LEU A 196 8.39 4.88 28.69
N LEU A 197 8.01 3.70 29.18
CA LEU A 197 6.68 3.42 29.71
C LEU A 197 6.51 3.97 31.13
N ARG A 198 6.55 5.31 31.27
CA ARG A 198 6.30 6.08 32.50
C ARG A 198 4.98 6.83 32.39
N ARG A 199 4.65 7.71 33.33
CA ARG A 199 3.44 8.56 33.20
C ARG A 199 3.53 9.51 31.99
N SER A 200 4.70 10.10 31.81
CA SER A 200 5.05 10.92 30.65
C SER A 200 6.50 10.65 30.21
N TYR A 201 6.82 10.94 28.95
CA TYR A 201 8.16 10.89 28.37
C TYR A 201 8.30 11.99 27.30
N GLY A 202 9.23 12.93 27.48
CA GLY A 202 9.27 14.13 26.64
C GLY A 202 7.91 14.84 26.68
N PHE A 203 7.32 15.06 25.50
CA PHE A 203 6.00 15.67 25.34
C PHE A 203 4.83 14.66 25.37
N LEU A 204 5.12 13.36 25.43
CA LEU A 204 4.10 12.31 25.46
C LEU A 204 3.60 12.07 26.89
N ASN A 205 2.29 12.19 27.10
CA ASN A 205 1.57 11.70 28.28
C ASN A 205 0.65 10.53 27.92
N TYR A 206 0.79 9.39 28.61
CA TYR A 206 0.08 8.16 28.24
C TYR A 206 -1.43 8.20 28.52
N SER A 207 -1.86 8.85 29.59
CA SER A 207 -3.30 9.01 29.87
C SER A 207 -3.98 9.89 28.83
N ARG A 208 -3.32 10.99 28.41
CA ARG A 208 -3.82 11.83 27.31
C ARG A 208 -3.83 11.07 25.99
N LEU A 209 -2.78 10.28 25.71
CA LEU A 209 -2.71 9.45 24.51
C LEU A 209 -3.90 8.49 24.41
N VAL A 210 -4.19 7.74 25.48
CA VAL A 210 -5.33 6.81 25.51
C VAL A 210 -6.66 7.53 25.33
N ASN A 211 -6.85 8.70 25.94
CA ASN A 211 -8.06 9.49 25.70
C ASN A 211 -8.24 9.86 24.22
N GLU A 212 -7.15 10.16 23.50
CA GLU A 212 -7.22 10.43 22.07
C GLU A 212 -7.42 9.14 21.25
N MET A 213 -6.87 8.01 21.70
CA MET A 213 -7.13 6.72 21.09
C MET A 213 -8.62 6.37 21.12
N ASP A 214 -9.27 6.56 22.27
CA ASP A 214 -10.69 6.29 22.42
C ASP A 214 -11.56 7.26 21.60
N ARG A 215 -11.16 8.54 21.54
CA ARG A 215 -11.88 9.58 20.78
C ARG A 215 -11.82 9.39 19.27
N CYS A 216 -10.68 8.94 18.76
CA CYS A 216 -10.41 8.88 17.32
C CYS A 216 -10.39 7.46 16.76
N ASP A 217 -10.72 6.47 17.60
CA ASP A 217 -10.65 5.05 17.29
C ASP A 217 -9.25 4.60 16.81
N LEU A 218 -8.19 5.01 17.52
CA LEU A 218 -6.81 4.69 17.13
C LEU A 218 -6.27 3.44 17.83
N ALA A 219 -5.35 2.78 17.14
CA ALA A 219 -4.47 1.77 17.69
C ALA A 219 -3.03 2.24 17.61
N ILE A 220 -2.34 2.11 18.73
CA ILE A 220 -1.00 2.61 18.94
C ILE A 220 -0.10 1.49 19.46
N THR A 221 1.11 1.45 18.94
CA THR A 221 2.17 0.56 19.42
C THR A 221 3.37 1.39 19.85
N VAL A 222 3.93 1.12 21.02
CA VAL A 222 5.22 1.72 21.40
C VAL A 222 6.36 0.84 20.90
N GLY A 223 7.27 1.43 20.12
CA GLY A 223 8.58 0.86 19.82
C GLY A 223 9.43 0.85 21.08
N PHE A 224 9.36 -0.23 21.85
CA PHE A 224 9.98 -0.31 23.18
C PHE A 224 11.40 -0.86 23.10
N ILE A 225 12.36 -0.07 23.59
CA ILE A 225 13.77 -0.45 23.65
C ILE A 225 13.99 -1.51 24.74
N PRO A 226 14.40 -2.74 24.41
CA PRO A 226 14.49 -3.83 25.39
C PRO A 226 15.43 -3.59 26.57
N SER A 227 16.52 -2.82 26.40
CA SER A 227 17.41 -2.42 27.51
C SER A 227 16.64 -1.71 28.63
N ASN A 228 15.51 -1.08 28.32
CA ASN A 228 14.62 -0.42 29.28
C ASN A 228 13.61 -1.34 29.97
N HIS A 229 13.66 -2.68 29.79
CA HIS A 229 12.66 -3.64 30.33
C HIS A 229 12.33 -3.53 31.83
N ARG A 230 13.22 -2.94 32.65
CA ARG A 230 13.00 -2.70 34.09
C ARG A 230 12.38 -1.33 34.40
N ARG A 231 12.22 -0.44 33.41
CA ARG A 231 11.90 0.98 33.56
C ARG A 231 10.43 1.31 33.20
N THR A 232 9.53 0.37 33.45
CA THR A 232 8.08 0.55 33.24
C THR A 232 7.37 0.78 34.58
N TYR A 233 6.56 1.84 34.64
CA TYR A 233 5.71 2.15 35.79
C TYR A 233 4.48 1.25 35.80
N HIS A 234 4.05 0.82 36.99
CA HIS A 234 2.89 -0.05 37.15
C HIS A 234 1.60 0.58 36.59
N SER A 235 1.40 1.90 36.77
CA SER A 235 0.25 2.61 36.24
C SER A 235 0.20 2.60 34.71
N THR A 236 1.33 2.82 34.03
CA THR A 236 1.41 2.76 32.57
C THR A 236 1.24 1.33 32.05
N ALA A 237 1.81 0.34 32.74
CA ALA A 237 1.59 -1.07 32.41
C ALA A 237 0.12 -1.46 32.52
N ARG A 238 -0.56 -1.01 33.58
CA ARG A 238 -2.00 -1.23 33.77
C ARG A 238 -2.81 -0.60 32.63
N LEU A 239 -2.51 0.65 32.27
CA LEU A 239 -3.17 1.36 31.18
C LEU A 239 -3.04 0.60 29.84
N ILE A 240 -1.85 0.08 29.51
CA ILE A 240 -1.65 -0.71 28.28
C ILE A 240 -2.47 -2.00 28.32
N LYS A 241 -2.50 -2.71 29.46
CA LYS A 241 -3.27 -3.95 29.60
C LYS A 241 -4.77 -3.74 29.46
N GLU A 242 -5.29 -2.68 30.07
CA GLU A 242 -6.71 -2.31 30.00
C GLU A 242 -7.16 -1.97 28.56
N HIS A 243 -6.23 -1.55 27.69
CA HIS A 243 -6.48 -1.22 26.28
C HIS A 243 -5.75 -2.16 25.31
N SER A 244 -5.46 -3.41 25.71
CA SER A 244 -4.54 -4.32 24.99
C SER A 244 -4.94 -4.69 23.55
N ASN A 245 -6.20 -4.50 23.17
CA ASN A 245 -6.69 -4.66 21.80
C ASN A 245 -6.18 -3.58 20.83
N LYS A 246 -5.88 -2.38 21.34
CA LYS A 246 -5.46 -1.21 20.54
C LYS A 246 -4.17 -0.56 21.03
N PHE A 247 -3.73 -0.85 22.25
CA PHE A 247 -2.50 -0.33 22.81
C PHE A 247 -1.51 -1.46 23.09
N GLN A 248 -0.42 -1.51 22.33
CA GLN A 248 0.60 -2.55 22.44
C GLN A 248 2.01 -1.97 22.53
N ILE A 249 2.98 -2.85 22.75
CA ILE A 249 4.40 -2.54 22.59
C ILE A 249 5.03 -3.54 21.62
N CYS A 250 6.07 -3.14 20.90
CA CYS A 250 6.86 -4.01 20.04
C CYS A 250 8.36 -3.84 20.33
N VAL A 251 9.19 -4.67 19.70
CA VAL A 251 10.64 -4.65 19.92
C VAL A 251 11.26 -3.51 19.11
N HIS A 252 11.96 -2.59 19.78
CA HIS A 252 12.74 -1.54 19.12
C HIS A 252 14.25 -1.72 19.36
N GLY A 253 14.85 -2.63 18.58
CA GLY A 253 16.26 -2.98 18.69
C GLY A 253 16.61 -3.86 19.90
N SER A 254 17.73 -3.55 20.57
CA SER A 254 18.19 -4.19 21.81
C SER A 254 18.61 -3.14 22.84
N ASP A 255 19.68 -2.42 22.54
CA ASP A 255 20.29 -1.42 23.43
C ASP A 255 20.12 0.00 22.86
N HIS A 256 19.61 0.11 21.63
CA HIS A 256 19.44 1.34 20.88
C HIS A 256 20.79 2.05 20.62
N THR A 257 21.82 1.24 20.36
CA THR A 257 23.15 1.74 19.95
C THR A 257 23.17 2.06 18.45
N LYS A 258 24.14 2.86 18.01
CA LYS A 258 24.22 3.32 16.62
C LYS A 258 24.38 2.15 15.64
N GLY A 259 23.42 1.98 14.73
CA GLY A 259 23.47 0.96 13.68
C GLY A 259 23.55 -0.49 14.19
N GLU A 260 22.95 -0.79 15.35
CA GLU A 260 23.15 -2.08 16.03
C GLU A 260 22.62 -3.32 15.28
N PHE A 261 21.83 -3.12 14.23
CA PHE A 261 21.39 -4.19 13.32
C PHE A 261 21.96 -4.07 11.91
N ALA A 262 22.81 -3.07 11.63
CA ALA A 262 23.42 -2.84 10.31
C ALA A 262 24.65 -3.73 10.03
N THR A 263 25.23 -4.34 11.07
CA THR A 263 26.34 -5.30 10.92
C THR A 263 25.88 -6.56 10.19
N THR A 264 26.80 -7.25 9.53
CA THR A 264 26.60 -8.59 8.94
C THR A 264 27.17 -9.70 9.83
N ASN A 265 27.75 -9.36 10.99
CA ASN A 265 28.27 -10.35 11.93
C ASN A 265 27.12 -11.16 12.57
N VAL A 266 27.04 -12.44 12.19
CA VAL A 266 25.99 -13.37 12.61
C VAL A 266 25.97 -13.58 14.12
N GLU A 267 27.13 -13.75 14.76
CA GLU A 267 27.21 -14.02 16.20
C GLU A 267 26.77 -12.81 17.02
N GLU A 268 27.20 -11.62 16.60
CA GLU A 268 26.82 -10.35 17.22
C GLU A 268 25.30 -10.11 17.12
N LEU A 269 24.74 -10.24 15.92
CA LEU A 269 23.29 -10.10 15.69
C LEU A 269 22.50 -11.14 16.47
N ASN A 270 22.93 -12.39 16.47
CA ASN A 270 22.28 -13.48 17.19
C ASN A 270 22.25 -13.19 18.70
N THR A 271 23.35 -12.71 19.26
CA THR A 271 23.46 -12.31 20.66
C THR A 271 22.51 -11.15 20.97
N ARG A 272 22.47 -10.11 20.12
CA ARG A 272 21.56 -8.97 20.27
C ARG A 272 20.08 -9.38 20.23
N ILE A 273 19.67 -10.19 19.25
CA ILE A 273 18.27 -10.65 19.11
C ILE A 273 17.86 -11.49 20.33
N ARG A 274 18.73 -12.40 20.80
CA ARG A 274 18.46 -13.21 22.00
C ARG A 274 18.34 -12.34 23.24
N CYS A 275 19.25 -11.39 23.43
CA CYS A 275 19.24 -10.46 24.56
C CYS A 275 17.97 -9.60 24.56
N ALA A 276 17.62 -8.98 23.43
CA ALA A 276 16.38 -8.24 23.24
C ALA A 276 15.16 -9.07 23.62
N THR A 277 15.05 -10.28 23.05
CA THR A 277 13.92 -11.19 23.29
C THR A 277 13.81 -11.61 24.77
N GLN A 278 14.93 -11.93 25.42
CA GLN A 278 14.95 -12.27 26.86
C GLN A 278 14.51 -11.09 27.73
N ARG A 279 14.94 -9.88 27.39
CA ARG A 279 14.55 -8.65 28.09
C ARG A 279 13.06 -8.34 27.91
N MET A 280 12.51 -8.53 26.72
CA MET A 280 11.07 -8.38 26.47
C MET A 280 10.23 -9.43 27.24
N ARG A 281 10.64 -10.70 27.24
CA ARG A 281 9.99 -11.73 28.07
C ARG A 281 10.11 -11.44 29.57
N SER A 282 11.20 -10.83 30.00
CA SER A 282 11.36 -10.37 31.39
C SER A 282 10.44 -9.21 31.72
N HIS A 283 10.28 -8.25 30.80
CA HIS A 283 9.32 -7.15 30.91
C HIS A 283 7.88 -7.66 31.05
N GLU A 284 7.47 -8.56 30.16
CA GLU A 284 6.14 -9.15 30.16
C GLU A 284 5.87 -9.89 31.48
N ARG A 285 6.77 -10.77 31.93
CA ARG A 285 6.63 -11.47 33.22
C ARG A 285 6.50 -10.52 34.42
N ARG A 286 7.21 -9.40 34.40
CA ARG A 286 7.22 -8.43 35.51
C ARG A 286 6.00 -7.52 35.52
N THR A 287 5.46 -7.16 34.35
CA THR A 287 4.44 -6.12 34.21
C THR A 287 3.06 -6.66 33.79
N GLY A 288 3.05 -7.85 33.20
CA GLY A 288 1.90 -8.48 32.54
C GLY A 288 1.57 -7.86 31.17
N VAL A 289 2.39 -6.96 30.64
CA VAL A 289 2.15 -6.32 29.33
C VAL A 289 2.75 -7.22 28.24
N PRO A 290 1.93 -7.80 27.34
CA PRO A 290 2.44 -8.56 26.20
C PRO A 290 3.11 -7.62 25.19
N TYR A 291 3.94 -8.20 24.33
CA TYR A 291 4.60 -7.47 23.25
C TYR A 291 4.46 -8.19 21.91
N ALA A 292 4.27 -7.42 20.84
CA ALA A 292 4.32 -7.94 19.50
C ALA A 292 5.76 -8.36 19.16
N GLN A 293 5.94 -9.60 18.70
CA GLN A 293 7.24 -10.11 18.23
C GLN A 293 7.60 -9.57 16.84
N VAL A 294 7.55 -8.25 16.73
CA VAL A 294 7.81 -7.47 15.52
C VAL A 294 8.98 -6.56 15.82
N MET A 295 10.00 -6.59 14.96
CA MET A 295 11.20 -5.76 15.09
C MET A 295 11.00 -4.43 14.36
N VAL A 296 11.13 -3.33 15.09
CA VAL A 296 11.31 -2.00 14.52
C VAL A 296 12.78 -1.64 14.67
N PHE A 297 13.48 -1.41 13.56
CA PHE A 297 14.92 -1.13 13.60
C PHE A 297 15.22 0.30 14.10
N PRO A 298 16.04 0.47 15.15
CA PRO A 298 16.53 1.77 15.56
C PRO A 298 17.21 2.52 14.41
N GLN A 299 16.93 3.82 14.31
CA GLN A 299 17.50 4.72 13.28
C GLN A 299 17.21 4.26 11.83
N GLY A 300 16.31 3.28 11.67
CA GLY A 300 16.00 2.61 10.42
C GLY A 300 17.13 1.82 9.78
N LYS A 301 18.17 1.45 10.53
CA LYS A 301 19.36 0.76 10.00
C LYS A 301 19.37 -0.73 10.30
N PHE A 302 19.52 -1.54 9.27
CA PHE A 302 19.53 -2.99 9.37
C PHE A 302 20.28 -3.64 8.19
N SER A 303 20.75 -4.87 8.38
CA SER A 303 21.36 -5.70 7.32
C SER A 303 20.40 -6.78 6.83
N SER A 304 20.66 -7.34 5.65
CA SER A 304 19.91 -8.48 5.10
C SER A 304 20.06 -9.72 5.99
N VAL A 305 21.23 -9.87 6.63
CA VAL A 305 21.53 -10.91 7.63
C VAL A 305 20.62 -10.78 8.85
N SER A 306 20.35 -9.55 9.31
CA SER A 306 19.47 -9.32 10.47
C SER A 306 18.05 -9.86 10.23
N LEU A 307 17.49 -9.66 9.02
CA LEU A 307 16.16 -10.19 8.65
C LEU A 307 16.15 -11.72 8.63
N SER A 308 17.22 -12.35 8.13
CA SER A 308 17.39 -13.80 8.16
C SER A 308 17.38 -14.35 9.59
N LEU A 309 18.09 -13.69 10.51
CA LEU A 309 18.15 -14.10 11.90
C LEU A 309 16.84 -13.85 12.65
N LEU A 310 16.16 -12.74 12.40
CA LEU A 310 14.81 -12.50 12.96
C LEU A 310 13.85 -13.63 12.59
N LYS A 311 13.90 -14.09 11.34
CA LYS A 311 13.15 -15.28 10.88
C LYS A 311 13.52 -16.53 11.67
N SER A 312 14.81 -16.82 11.89
CA SER A 312 15.23 -17.99 12.66
C SER A 312 14.86 -17.91 14.15
N HIS A 313 14.64 -16.70 14.67
CA HIS A 313 14.19 -16.43 16.04
C HIS A 313 12.65 -16.32 16.16
N ASN A 314 11.91 -16.71 15.12
CA ASN A 314 10.44 -16.70 15.08
C ASN A 314 9.79 -15.32 15.30
N TYR A 315 10.47 -14.23 14.94
CA TYR A 315 9.79 -12.94 14.81
C TYR A 315 8.71 -13.03 13.73
N LEU A 316 7.64 -12.26 13.88
CA LEU A 316 6.53 -12.21 12.93
C LEU A 316 6.91 -11.45 11.67
N ALA A 317 7.54 -10.29 11.84
CA ALA A 317 7.95 -9.38 10.79
C ALA A 317 8.98 -8.36 11.28
N ALA A 318 9.53 -7.59 10.35
CA ALA A 318 10.18 -6.32 10.63
C ALA A 318 9.39 -5.16 10.04
N LEU A 319 9.46 -4.00 10.69
CA LEU A 319 8.90 -2.74 10.23
C LEU A 319 10.01 -1.71 10.14
N ASN A 320 10.02 -0.95 9.05
CA ASN A 320 10.99 0.12 8.91
C ASN A 320 10.54 1.20 7.91
N SER A 321 11.12 2.40 8.02
CA SER A 321 10.82 3.51 7.10
C SER A 321 11.57 3.39 5.77
N THR A 322 12.69 2.67 5.76
CA THR A 322 13.37 2.22 4.54
C THR A 322 13.29 0.70 4.44
N ILE A 323 13.18 0.16 3.23
CA ILE A 323 13.19 -1.27 2.99
C ILE A 323 14.56 -1.80 2.54
N THR A 324 15.54 -0.92 2.37
CA THR A 324 16.84 -1.27 1.80
C THR A 324 17.83 -1.61 2.92
N PRO A 325 18.40 -2.83 2.94
CA PRO A 325 19.45 -3.18 3.89
C PRO A 325 20.76 -2.43 3.61
N GLU A 326 21.50 -2.08 4.66
CA GLU A 326 22.77 -1.33 4.57
C GLU A 326 23.87 -2.10 3.83
N ASP A 327 23.85 -3.43 3.89
CA ASP A 327 24.86 -4.33 3.31
C ASP A 327 24.67 -4.62 1.81
N LEU A 328 23.52 -4.26 1.23
CA LEU A 328 23.21 -4.57 -0.18
C LEU A 328 23.27 -3.35 -1.12
N GLY A 329 23.52 -2.15 -0.59
CA GLY A 329 23.47 -0.91 -1.39
C GLY A 329 22.06 -0.56 -1.87
N SER A 330 21.92 0.49 -2.70
CA SER A 330 20.60 0.98 -3.13
C SER A 330 19.83 -0.06 -3.96
N LEU A 331 18.68 -0.48 -3.42
CA LEU A 331 17.59 -1.20 -4.09
C LEU A 331 17.90 -2.57 -4.68
N HIS A 332 19.07 -3.16 -4.36
CA HIS A 332 19.57 -4.46 -4.82
C HIS A 332 18.52 -5.45 -5.37
N GLY A 333 18.25 -5.36 -6.69
CA GLY A 333 17.35 -6.27 -7.39
C GLY A 333 15.89 -6.26 -6.93
N LEU A 334 15.44 -5.19 -6.24
CA LEU A 334 14.04 -4.94 -5.97
C LEU A 334 13.34 -4.54 -7.25
N THR A 335 12.22 -5.18 -7.53
CA THR A 335 11.33 -4.84 -8.62
C THR A 335 10.25 -3.87 -8.15
N LEU A 336 9.58 -3.20 -9.08
CA LEU A 336 8.37 -2.45 -8.78
C LEU A 336 7.31 -3.36 -8.12
N GLY A 337 7.17 -4.60 -8.59
CA GLY A 337 6.25 -5.60 -8.04
C GLY A 337 6.52 -5.93 -6.57
N ASP A 338 7.79 -5.96 -6.14
CA ASP A 338 8.13 -6.11 -4.73
C ASP A 338 7.58 -4.95 -3.88
N LEU A 339 7.56 -3.73 -4.43
CA LEU A 339 7.02 -2.55 -3.74
C LEU A 339 5.50 -2.44 -3.82
N LEU A 340 4.85 -3.08 -4.81
CA LEU A 340 3.39 -3.13 -4.91
C LEU A 340 2.78 -4.16 -3.95
N SER A 341 3.59 -5.05 -3.38
CA SER A 341 3.18 -6.04 -2.38
C SER A 341 2.95 -5.41 -0.99
N PRO A 342 2.03 -5.96 -0.16
CA PRO A 342 1.86 -5.58 1.25
C PRO A 342 3.15 -5.61 2.08
N ALA A 343 4.01 -6.58 1.82
CA ALA A 343 5.32 -6.71 2.45
C ALA A 343 6.39 -7.05 1.41
N VAL A 344 7.61 -6.56 1.65
CA VAL A 344 8.81 -6.96 0.92
C VAL A 344 9.33 -8.25 1.54
N CYS A 345 9.29 -9.34 0.78
CA CYS A 345 9.79 -10.66 1.20
C CYS A 345 11.07 -11.07 0.45
N ARG A 346 11.72 -10.13 -0.26
CA ARG A 346 12.92 -10.38 -1.06
C ARG A 346 14.08 -10.90 -0.20
N TYR A 347 14.21 -10.41 1.02
CA TYR A 347 15.30 -10.73 1.92
C TYR A 347 14.94 -11.94 2.79
N SER A 348 15.51 -13.10 2.46
CA SER A 348 15.34 -14.36 3.21
C SER A 348 13.89 -14.83 3.38
N SER A 349 12.96 -14.39 2.52
CA SER A 349 11.51 -14.62 2.67
C SER A 349 10.97 -14.22 4.05
N PHE A 350 11.56 -13.18 4.65
CA PHE A 350 11.08 -12.60 5.90
C PHE A 350 10.31 -11.31 5.58
N PRO A 351 9.09 -11.12 6.10
CA PRO A 351 8.27 -9.96 5.74
C PRO A 351 8.84 -8.69 6.37
N LEU A 352 9.21 -7.74 5.50
CA LEU A 352 9.57 -6.37 5.84
C LEU A 352 8.45 -5.44 5.38
N PHE A 353 7.79 -4.79 6.35
CA PHE A 353 6.76 -3.80 6.09
C PHE A 353 7.35 -2.39 6.11
N ALA A 354 6.98 -1.58 5.11
CA ALA A 354 7.26 -0.16 5.13
C ALA A 354 6.30 0.55 6.08
N ARG A 355 6.80 1.51 6.85
CA ARG A 355 6.00 2.46 7.63
C ARG A 355 6.37 3.89 7.25
N ARG A 356 5.46 4.84 7.45
CA ARG A 356 5.64 6.22 7.01
C ARG A 356 5.42 7.20 8.15
N TYR A 357 6.03 8.38 8.05
CA TYR A 357 5.58 9.50 8.85
C TYR A 357 4.18 9.95 8.39
N PRO A 358 3.33 10.47 9.30
CA PRO A 358 1.94 10.91 9.03
C PRO A 358 1.91 12.18 8.16
N LYS A 359 2.25 12.02 6.88
CA LYS A 359 2.27 13.08 5.87
C LYS A 359 1.77 12.54 4.52
N GLY A 360 1.09 13.41 3.77
CA GLY A 360 0.68 13.12 2.40
C GLY A 360 -0.42 12.07 2.32
N LEU A 361 -1.67 12.50 2.42
CA LEU A 361 -2.84 11.61 2.43
C LEU A 361 -2.90 10.69 1.19
N ALA A 362 -2.45 11.16 0.03
CA ALA A 362 -2.35 10.35 -1.18
C ALA A 362 -1.41 9.14 -1.07
N ASN A 363 -0.32 9.23 -0.28
CA ASN A 363 0.56 8.09 -0.03
C ASN A 363 -0.13 7.02 0.82
N ILE A 364 -0.98 7.44 1.75
CA ILE A 364 -1.76 6.54 2.61
C ILE A 364 -2.86 5.86 1.80
N ALA A 365 -3.57 6.64 0.97
CA ALA A 365 -4.54 6.11 0.02
C ALA A 365 -3.90 5.08 -0.92
N PHE A 366 -2.68 5.34 -1.40
CA PHE A 366 -1.94 4.43 -2.24
C PHE A 366 -1.61 3.10 -1.54
N ASP A 367 -1.11 3.14 -0.30
CA ASP A 367 -0.83 1.92 0.47
C ASP A 367 -2.10 1.10 0.73
N LEU A 368 -3.19 1.76 1.17
CA LEU A 368 -4.47 1.08 1.40
C LEU A 368 -5.07 0.50 0.10
N PHE A 369 -4.96 1.23 -1.00
CA PHE A 369 -5.41 0.78 -2.31
C PHE A 369 -4.65 -0.48 -2.77
N LEU A 370 -3.35 -0.56 -2.47
CA LEU A 370 -2.51 -1.75 -2.69
C LEU A 370 -2.71 -2.85 -1.66
N SER A 371 -3.74 -2.75 -0.81
CA SER A 371 -4.03 -3.74 0.24
C SER A 371 -2.91 -3.86 1.29
N LYS A 372 -2.07 -2.83 1.43
CA LYS A 372 -1.08 -2.76 2.50
C LYS A 372 -1.74 -2.24 3.78
N PRO A 373 -1.28 -2.67 4.96
CA PRO A 373 -1.65 -1.99 6.19
C PRO A 373 -1.07 -0.58 6.22
N ALA A 374 -1.83 0.38 6.75
CA ALA A 374 -1.37 1.74 6.97
C ALA A 374 -0.57 1.81 8.28
N LEU A 375 0.76 1.76 8.15
CA LEU A 375 1.69 1.75 9.28
C LEU A 375 2.38 3.11 9.41
N PHE A 376 2.26 3.73 10.57
CA PHE A 376 2.79 5.07 10.81
C PHE A 376 3.93 5.06 11.85
N ALA A 377 4.88 5.98 11.71
CA ALA A 377 5.97 6.18 12.65
C ALA A 377 5.96 7.62 13.18
N GLU A 378 6.08 7.78 14.50
CA GLU A 378 6.28 9.07 15.14
C GLU A 378 7.15 8.93 16.40
N HIS A 379 7.57 10.07 16.97
CA HIS A 379 8.26 10.13 18.26
C HIS A 379 7.48 11.05 19.20
N HIS A 380 7.94 11.17 20.45
CA HIS A 380 7.26 12.03 21.43
C HIS A 380 7.17 13.50 20.99
N ASP A 381 8.10 13.99 20.15
CA ASP A 381 8.09 15.37 19.65
C ASP A 381 6.87 15.70 18.78
N TYR A 382 6.16 14.68 18.28
CA TYR A 382 4.90 14.87 17.59
C TYR A 382 3.82 15.53 18.48
N PHE A 383 3.95 15.38 19.80
CA PHE A 383 3.01 15.88 20.80
C PHE A 383 3.44 17.19 21.47
N LYS A 384 4.51 17.83 20.98
CA LYS A 384 5.08 19.04 21.60
C LYS A 384 4.09 20.21 21.69
N ASP A 385 3.20 20.31 20.70
CA ASP A 385 2.18 21.36 20.59
C ASP A 385 0.79 20.84 21.02
N GLY A 386 0.74 19.73 21.75
CA GLY A 386 -0.51 19.07 22.15
C GLY A 386 -0.88 17.88 21.26
N TYR A 387 -2.15 17.52 21.27
CA TYR A 387 -2.65 16.26 20.67
C TYR A 387 -3.59 16.49 19.47
N ASP A 388 -3.87 17.74 19.11
CA ASP A 388 -4.80 18.02 18.00
C ASP A 388 -4.27 17.48 16.67
N LYS A 389 -2.94 17.52 16.49
CA LYS A 389 -2.29 16.98 15.29
C LYS A 389 -2.55 15.49 15.08
N ILE A 390 -2.52 14.67 16.13
CA ILE A 390 -2.85 13.23 15.99
C ILE A 390 -4.33 13.02 15.69
N ARG A 391 -5.20 13.85 16.29
CA ARG A 391 -6.64 13.79 16.04
C ARG A 391 -6.98 14.14 14.59
N GLU A 392 -6.47 15.26 14.09
CA GLU A 392 -6.66 15.68 12.69
C GLU A 392 -6.15 14.62 11.72
N PHE A 393 -4.97 14.07 12.00
CA PHE A 393 -4.40 12.99 11.21
C PHE A 393 -5.30 11.74 11.18
N ALA A 394 -5.80 11.31 12.35
CA ALA A 394 -6.72 10.18 12.45
C ALA A 394 -7.99 10.38 11.63
N ILE A 395 -8.60 11.58 11.71
CA ILE A 395 -9.80 11.95 10.94
C ILE A 395 -9.51 11.86 9.44
N GLN A 396 -8.38 12.40 8.98
CA GLN A 396 -7.99 12.34 7.57
C GLN A 396 -7.81 10.89 7.10
N VAL A 397 -7.12 10.06 7.87
CA VAL A 397 -6.89 8.65 7.52
C VAL A 397 -8.20 7.86 7.52
N ASN A 398 -9.07 8.06 8.52
CA ASN A 398 -10.38 7.41 8.59
C ASN A 398 -11.31 7.80 7.44
N SER A 399 -11.14 9.00 6.86
CA SER A 399 -11.92 9.45 5.71
C SER A 399 -11.62 8.68 4.41
N LEU A 400 -10.48 7.97 4.33
CA LEU A 400 -10.08 7.24 3.12
C LEU A 400 -10.89 5.96 2.88
N SER A 401 -11.41 5.35 3.94
CA SER A 401 -12.20 4.12 3.82
C SER A 401 -13.00 3.87 5.09
N GLU A 402 -14.31 3.72 4.92
CA GLU A 402 -15.24 3.32 6.00
C GLU A 402 -14.92 1.92 6.58
N ARG A 403 -14.20 1.07 5.85
CA ARG A 403 -13.78 -0.26 6.31
C ARG A 403 -12.41 -0.26 7.03
N LEU A 404 -11.81 0.91 7.25
CA LEU A 404 -10.52 0.99 7.92
C LEU A 404 -10.70 0.64 9.41
N GLN A 405 -9.83 -0.23 9.92
CA GLN A 405 -9.83 -0.65 11.31
C GLN A 405 -8.47 -0.35 11.93
N TRP A 406 -8.45 0.33 13.06
CA TRP A 406 -7.22 0.45 13.83
C TRP A 406 -7.09 -0.72 14.80
N THR A 407 -6.03 -1.50 14.66
CA THR A 407 -5.80 -2.74 15.44
C THR A 407 -4.40 -2.78 16.02
N GLY A 408 -4.21 -3.58 17.07
CA GLY A 408 -2.88 -3.90 17.60
C GLY A 408 -1.94 -4.44 16.51
N LEU A 409 -0.64 -4.16 16.65
CA LEU A 409 0.36 -4.48 15.62
C LEU A 409 0.52 -5.99 15.38
N GLU A 410 0.47 -6.82 16.43
CA GLU A 410 0.57 -8.28 16.24
C GLU A 410 -0.59 -8.80 15.39
N GLU A 411 -1.83 -8.45 15.76
CA GLU A 411 -3.03 -8.85 15.01
C GLU A 411 -3.00 -8.32 13.57
N LEU A 412 -2.60 -7.07 13.38
CA LEU A 412 -2.47 -6.44 12.07
C LEU A 412 -1.56 -7.26 11.16
N ILE A 413 -0.38 -7.67 11.66
CA ILE A 413 0.60 -8.41 10.87
C ILE A 413 0.10 -9.82 10.56
N GLU A 414 -0.48 -10.51 11.54
CA GLU A 414 -1.00 -11.88 11.37
C GLU A 414 -2.18 -11.96 10.39
N ARG A 415 -2.97 -10.89 10.33
CA ARG A 415 -4.12 -10.77 9.43
C ARG A 415 -3.79 -10.07 8.12
N THR A 416 -2.55 -9.65 7.90
CA THR A 416 -2.12 -9.15 6.60
C THR A 416 -1.78 -10.31 5.68
N TYR A 417 -2.72 -10.63 4.78
CA TYR A 417 -2.56 -11.58 3.68
C TYR A 417 -3.37 -11.09 2.48
N LEU A 418 -3.06 -11.60 1.29
CA LEU A 418 -3.89 -11.38 0.11
C LEU A 418 -4.76 -12.59 -0.12
N GLN A 419 -6.00 -12.39 -0.54
CA GLN A 419 -6.89 -13.46 -0.97
C GLN A 419 -7.49 -13.16 -2.34
N ARG A 420 -7.93 -14.21 -3.03
CA ARG A 420 -8.79 -14.10 -4.21
C ARG A 420 -9.72 -15.29 -4.32
N ARG A 421 -10.91 -15.06 -4.85
CA ARG A 421 -11.90 -16.10 -5.13
C ARG A 421 -11.52 -16.88 -6.38
N VAL A 422 -11.45 -18.21 -6.27
CA VAL A 422 -11.12 -19.13 -7.37
C VAL A 422 -12.39 -19.77 -7.96
N SER A 423 -13.30 -20.18 -7.07
CA SER A 423 -14.65 -20.70 -7.32
C SER A 423 -15.59 -20.28 -6.19
N ALA A 424 -16.86 -20.70 -6.21
CA ALA A 424 -17.84 -20.36 -5.18
C ALA A 424 -17.47 -20.84 -3.76
N ASP A 425 -16.68 -21.91 -3.67
CA ASP A 425 -16.29 -22.60 -2.44
C ASP A 425 -14.78 -22.59 -2.19
N THR A 426 -13.98 -21.98 -3.08
CA THR A 426 -12.51 -22.01 -2.99
C THR A 426 -11.91 -20.61 -3.04
N VAL A 427 -11.08 -20.32 -2.05
CA VAL A 427 -10.31 -19.08 -1.91
C VAL A 427 -8.82 -19.41 -1.91
N ALA A 428 -8.03 -18.69 -2.70
CA ALA A 428 -6.57 -18.75 -2.61
C ALA A 428 -6.08 -17.61 -1.71
N CYS A 429 -5.19 -17.91 -0.78
CA CYS A 429 -4.58 -16.96 0.14
C CYS A 429 -3.07 -16.93 -0.04
N ARG A 430 -2.48 -15.75 -0.22
CA ARG A 430 -1.04 -15.52 -0.22
C ARG A 430 -0.63 -14.92 1.11
N ILE A 431 0.19 -15.66 1.84
CA ILE A 431 0.73 -15.27 3.16
C ILE A 431 2.18 -14.81 3.05
N PHE A 432 2.63 -14.00 4.02
CA PHE A 432 3.95 -13.34 3.99
C PHE A 432 4.90 -13.83 5.09
N GLY A 433 4.37 -14.15 6.28
CA GLY A 433 5.08 -14.62 7.46
C GLY A 433 4.84 -16.10 7.78
N ASN A 434 5.31 -16.54 8.95
CA ASN A 434 5.16 -17.93 9.43
C ASN A 434 3.90 -18.15 10.29
N ARG A 435 3.31 -17.08 10.83
CA ARG A 435 2.09 -17.12 11.64
C ARG A 435 1.08 -16.18 11.01
N HIS A 436 -0.13 -16.70 10.75
CA HIS A 436 -1.22 -15.97 10.12
C HIS A 436 -2.56 -16.44 10.64
N VAL A 437 -3.53 -15.53 10.63
CA VAL A 437 -4.93 -15.83 10.93
C VAL A 437 -5.75 -15.53 9.68
N ILE A 438 -6.38 -16.58 9.13
CA ILE A 438 -7.26 -16.49 7.97
C ILE A 438 -8.69 -16.66 8.46
N ASP A 439 -9.56 -15.74 8.07
CA ASP A 439 -10.97 -15.75 8.46
C ASP A 439 -11.79 -16.40 7.34
N ASN A 440 -12.74 -17.26 7.70
CA ASN A 440 -13.83 -17.63 6.81
C ASN A 440 -15.08 -16.81 7.18
N PRO A 441 -15.39 -15.71 6.47
CA PRO A 441 -16.57 -14.91 6.75
C PRO A 441 -17.86 -15.54 6.19
N GLU A 442 -17.75 -16.58 5.35
CA GLU A 442 -18.91 -17.21 4.72
C GLU A 442 -19.62 -18.13 5.72
N PRO A 443 -20.97 -18.21 5.67
CA PRO A 443 -21.74 -19.10 6.54
C PRO A 443 -21.49 -20.59 6.24
N THR A 444 -20.83 -20.88 5.11
CA THR A 444 -20.53 -22.22 4.64
C THR A 444 -19.04 -22.50 4.73
N ALA A 445 -18.68 -23.79 4.83
CA ALA A 445 -17.29 -24.20 4.75
C ALA A 445 -16.67 -23.81 3.40
N GLN A 446 -15.46 -23.26 3.44
CA GLN A 446 -14.69 -22.87 2.27
C GLN A 446 -13.36 -23.65 2.23
N ARG A 447 -12.89 -23.97 1.03
CA ARG A 447 -11.57 -24.53 0.79
C ARG A 447 -10.57 -23.39 0.63
N PHE A 448 -9.51 -23.40 1.43
CA PHE A 448 -8.42 -22.42 1.34
C PHE A 448 -7.16 -23.03 0.72
N ILE A 449 -6.63 -22.40 -0.32
CA ILE A 449 -5.33 -22.73 -0.93
C ILE A 449 -4.29 -21.74 -0.43
N ILE A 450 -3.34 -22.21 0.38
CA ILE A 450 -2.31 -21.35 0.97
C ILE A 450 -1.08 -21.30 0.07
N LEU A 451 -0.69 -20.10 -0.34
CA LEU A 451 0.49 -19.81 -1.15
C LEU A 451 1.48 -19.02 -0.30
N LYS A 452 2.74 -19.45 -0.30
CA LYS A 452 3.84 -18.73 0.34
C LYS A 452 5.07 -18.73 -0.54
N THR A 453 5.59 -17.55 -0.81
CA THR A 453 6.83 -17.40 -1.58
C THR A 453 8.02 -17.71 -0.69
N HIS A 454 8.90 -18.59 -1.16
CA HIS A 454 10.20 -18.84 -0.56
C HIS A 454 11.27 -18.45 -1.57
N SER A 455 12.09 -17.45 -1.24
CA SER A 455 13.36 -17.22 -1.93
C SER A 455 14.25 -18.43 -1.69
N ARG A 456 14.74 -19.06 -2.76
CA ARG A 456 15.90 -19.95 -2.64
C ARG A 456 17.03 -19.09 -2.11
N THR A 457 17.53 -19.41 -0.92
CA THR A 457 18.70 -18.75 -0.35
C THR A 457 19.81 -18.78 -1.40
N LEU A 458 20.34 -17.61 -1.77
CA LEU A 458 21.69 -17.57 -2.32
C LEU A 458 22.57 -18.15 -1.21
N ARG A 459 23.06 -19.37 -1.43
CA ARG A 459 24.01 -20.02 -0.54
C ARG A 459 25.34 -19.29 -0.60
#